data_AF-A0A7V5FPJ4-F1
#
_entry.id   AF-A0A7V5FPJ4-F1
#
_cell.length_a   1.000
_cell.length_b   1.000
_cell.length_c   1.000
_cell.angle_alpha   90.00
_cell.angle_beta   90.00
_cell.angle_gamma   90.00
#
_symmetry.space_group_name_H-M   'P 1'
#
loop_
_entity.id
_entity.type
_entity.pdbx_description
1 polymer ?
#
loop_
_entity_poly.entity_id
_entity_poly.type
_entity_poly.pdbx_seq_one_letter_code
_entity_poly.pdbx_strand_id
1 'polypeptide(L)'
;MVAPRHIPVLSDSNNMPYLEKDEKILIVDDYPDFVLLLQDFLEEHKFSTVSAGSAARLRQMVAEENIALILLDIGLPDVSGLELLPELKKENPDLAVIMLTAVTDLETALDCIRRGADDYLTKPIKFSALLASLQTILEKRRLTINNRRYQQQIEQARFRNQLLHELTLQMNTAYLGMTDLDEILQAILVGITAEQGLRFNRAFLALFDEQGRELVGKLAIGPGDRDDGARIWNDIRTKDLRFEDLISRIREHSFIDNSEVNHIVQALHVSADQSKHILIRAARERRSIQVINGKSAWPVPPELLGLLQEESFVVRVTGLSKKEIKKLGGG
;
A
#
# COMPACT_ATOMS: atom_id res chain seq x y z
N MET A 1 15.67 17.84 -23.69
CA MET A 1 16.96 17.56 -23.02
C MET A 1 16.65 17.39 -21.53
N VAL A 2 16.47 16.16 -21.07
CA VAL A 2 16.07 15.88 -19.67
C VAL A 2 17.34 15.71 -18.85
N ALA A 3 17.52 16.54 -17.83
CA ALA A 3 18.66 16.46 -16.92
C ALA A 3 18.69 15.10 -16.20
N PRO A 4 19.87 14.49 -15.99
CA PRO A 4 19.96 13.23 -15.26
C PRO A 4 19.48 13.43 -13.82
N ARG A 5 18.51 12.61 -13.39
CA ARG A 5 18.06 12.55 -12.00
C ARG A 5 19.22 12.02 -11.16
N HIS A 6 19.57 12.78 -10.12
CA HIS A 6 20.51 12.39 -9.08
C HIS A 6 20.17 10.98 -8.57
N ILE A 7 21.07 10.04 -8.84
CA ILE A 7 21.15 8.78 -8.09
C ILE A 7 21.69 9.18 -6.72
N PRO A 8 21.00 8.90 -5.60
CA PRO A 8 21.63 9.04 -4.30
C PRO A 8 22.73 7.98 -4.24
N VAL A 9 23.97 8.45 -4.31
CA VAL A 9 25.15 7.64 -3.98
C VAL A 9 24.99 7.25 -2.51
N LEU A 10 25.07 5.94 -2.24
CA LEU A 10 25.17 5.40 -0.89
C LEU A 10 26.44 5.96 -0.24
N SER A 11 26.32 7.08 0.46
CA SER A 11 27.37 7.63 1.30
C SER A 11 26.79 7.99 2.65
N ASP A 12 26.76 7.00 3.54
CA ASP A 12 26.83 7.20 4.98
C ASP A 12 27.67 6.05 5.56
N SER A 13 28.98 6.25 5.54
CA SER A 13 30.02 5.30 5.92
C SER A 13 30.20 5.15 7.44
N ASN A 14 29.15 5.36 8.25
CA ASN A 14 29.32 5.40 9.72
C ASN A 14 28.16 4.84 10.56
N ASN A 15 27.33 3.96 9.99
CA ASN A 15 26.34 3.20 10.75
C ASN A 15 26.44 1.73 10.32
N MET A 16 26.82 0.81 11.22
CA MET A 16 26.83 -0.63 10.91
C MET A 16 25.39 -1.08 10.54
N PRO A 17 25.07 -1.42 9.28
CA PRO A 17 23.70 -1.35 8.80
C PRO A 17 23.15 -2.75 8.49
N TYR A 18 23.45 -3.71 9.34
CA TYR A 18 23.03 -5.10 9.16
C TYR A 18 21.58 -5.34 9.61
N LEU A 19 21.13 -4.59 10.61
CA LEU A 19 19.78 -4.64 11.17
C LEU A 19 19.07 -3.30 10.97
N GLU A 20 17.76 -3.33 10.69
CA GLU A 20 16.92 -2.14 10.82
C GLU A 20 16.72 -1.78 12.32
N LYS A 21 16.24 -0.56 12.60
CA LYS A 21 16.30 0.08 13.93
C LYS A 21 15.64 -0.72 15.08
N ASP A 22 14.78 -1.67 14.77
CA ASP A 22 14.03 -2.50 15.73
C ASP A 22 14.25 -4.02 15.52
N GLU A 23 15.13 -4.41 14.59
CA GLU A 23 15.40 -5.81 14.32
C GLU A 23 16.34 -6.41 15.36
N LYS A 24 16.11 -7.68 15.70
CA LYS A 24 16.89 -8.43 16.70
C LYS A 24 17.40 -9.76 16.15
N ILE A 25 18.47 -10.28 16.77
CA ILE A 25 18.94 -11.65 16.59
C ILE A 25 18.37 -12.51 17.71
N LEU A 26 17.71 -13.61 17.36
CA LEU A 26 17.18 -14.58 18.32
C LEU A 26 18.16 -15.73 18.50
N ILE A 27 18.61 -15.96 19.73
CA ILE A 27 19.51 -17.05 20.10
C ILE A 27 18.67 -18.17 20.71
N VAL A 28 18.72 -19.37 20.15
CA VAL A 28 17.91 -20.49 20.58
C VAL A 28 18.78 -21.67 20.96
N ASP A 29 18.94 -21.85 22.27
CA ASP A 29 19.80 -22.86 22.87
C ASP A 29 19.36 -23.08 24.33
N ASP A 30 19.34 -24.33 24.79
CA ASP A 30 18.91 -24.70 26.14
C ASP A 30 20.02 -24.58 27.20
N TYR A 31 21.26 -24.27 26.80
CA TYR A 31 22.39 -24.03 27.70
C TYR A 31 22.54 -22.52 28.03
N PRO A 32 22.12 -22.05 29.21
CA PRO A 32 22.05 -20.62 29.52
C PRO A 32 23.41 -19.92 29.49
N ASP A 33 24.47 -20.61 29.92
CA ASP A 33 25.84 -20.07 29.92
C ASP A 33 26.34 -19.80 28.50
N PHE A 34 25.97 -20.65 27.55
CA PHE A 34 26.33 -20.48 26.15
C PHE A 34 25.53 -19.36 25.48
N VAL A 35 24.24 -19.27 25.80
CA VAL A 35 23.38 -18.15 25.38
C VAL A 35 23.96 -16.83 25.87
N LEU A 36 24.26 -16.70 27.17
CA LEU A 36 24.80 -15.47 27.75
C LEU A 36 26.11 -15.06 27.08
N LEU A 37 27.01 -16.02 26.86
CA LEU A 37 28.27 -15.80 26.15
C LEU A 37 28.06 -15.25 24.73
N LEU A 38 27.08 -15.79 23.98
CA LEU A 38 26.76 -15.28 22.65
C LEU A 38 26.11 -13.90 22.70
N GLN A 39 25.25 -13.64 23.69
CA GLN A 39 24.64 -12.32 23.88
C GLN A 39 25.70 -11.25 24.14
N ASP A 40 26.60 -11.49 25.10
CA ASP A 40 27.70 -10.57 25.44
C ASP A 40 28.56 -10.24 24.20
N PHE A 41 28.94 -11.27 23.44
CA PHE A 41 29.72 -11.10 22.21
C PHE A 41 28.97 -10.28 21.15
N LEU A 42 27.67 -10.56 20.93
CA LEU A 42 26.87 -9.87 19.93
C LEU A 42 26.57 -8.43 20.32
N GLU A 43 26.35 -8.15 21.60
CA GLU A 43 26.16 -6.80 22.14
C GLU A 43 27.41 -5.94 22.02
N GLU A 44 28.61 -6.51 22.25
CA GLU A 44 29.89 -5.85 22.00
C GLU A 44 30.00 -5.39 20.54
N HIS A 45 29.48 -6.22 19.61
CA HIS A 45 29.39 -5.95 18.19
C HIS A 45 28.13 -5.18 17.74
N LYS A 46 27.37 -4.58 18.68
CA LYS A 46 26.20 -3.73 18.42
C LYS A 46 25.00 -4.44 17.79
N PHE A 47 24.87 -5.74 17.98
CA PHE A 47 23.66 -6.47 17.63
C PHE A 47 22.71 -6.56 18.81
N SER A 48 21.44 -6.20 18.61
CA SER A 48 20.39 -6.41 19.59
C SER A 48 19.99 -7.90 19.62
N THR A 49 19.95 -8.50 20.81
CA THR A 49 19.64 -9.94 20.94
C THR A 49 18.44 -10.21 21.84
N VAL A 50 17.78 -11.34 21.60
CA VAL A 50 16.80 -11.98 22.48
C VAL A 50 17.10 -13.47 22.51
N SER A 51 16.62 -14.20 23.52
CA SER A 51 16.93 -15.62 23.68
C SER A 51 15.72 -16.49 24.02
N ALA A 52 15.76 -17.73 23.56
CA ALA A 52 14.76 -18.76 23.86
C ALA A 52 15.44 -20.10 24.15
N GLY A 53 15.01 -20.79 25.22
CA GLY A 53 15.54 -22.12 25.57
C GLY A 53 14.74 -23.30 25.03
N SER A 54 13.74 -23.05 24.17
CA SER A 54 12.84 -24.09 23.63
C SER A 54 12.19 -23.64 22.33
N ALA A 55 11.75 -24.60 21.51
CA ALA A 55 10.99 -24.35 20.29
C ALA A 55 9.66 -23.62 20.56
N ALA A 56 9.00 -23.94 21.69
CA ALA A 56 7.79 -23.25 22.11
C ALA A 56 8.02 -21.74 22.33
N ARG A 57 9.08 -21.38 23.06
CA ARG A 57 9.42 -19.96 23.30
C ARG A 57 9.93 -19.26 22.04
N LEU A 58 10.68 -19.98 21.19
CA LEU A 58 11.10 -19.49 19.87
C LEU A 58 9.89 -19.02 19.06
N ARG A 59 8.87 -19.87 18.90
CA ARG A 59 7.67 -19.55 18.10
C ARG A 59 6.92 -18.33 18.63
N GLN A 60 6.83 -18.22 19.96
CA GLN A 60 6.23 -17.04 20.59
C GLN A 60 7.04 -15.77 20.28
N MET A 61 8.37 -15.82 20.40
CA MET A 61 9.23 -14.66 20.14
C MET A 61 9.20 -14.22 18.67
N VAL A 62 9.18 -15.16 17.72
CA VAL A 62 9.06 -14.82 16.29
C VAL A 62 7.74 -14.11 15.97
N ALA A 63 6.67 -14.37 16.73
CA ALA A 63 5.39 -13.68 16.57
C ALA A 63 5.32 -12.31 17.29
N GLU A 64 6.03 -12.16 18.41
CA GLU A 64 5.98 -10.96 19.25
C GLU A 64 7.01 -9.89 18.86
N GLU A 65 8.14 -10.31 18.29
CA GLU A 65 9.33 -9.48 18.07
C GLU A 65 9.73 -9.44 16.60
N ASN A 66 10.39 -8.36 16.18
CA ASN A 66 10.93 -8.24 14.83
C ASN A 66 12.29 -8.95 14.72
N ILE A 67 12.26 -10.26 14.43
CA ILE A 67 13.47 -11.06 14.34
C ILE A 67 14.02 -11.05 12.91
N ALA A 68 15.26 -10.60 12.73
CA ALA A 68 15.94 -10.64 11.45
C ALA A 68 16.66 -11.96 11.20
N LEU A 69 17.21 -12.55 12.25
CA LEU A 69 18.03 -13.75 12.18
C LEU A 69 17.88 -14.62 13.43
N ILE A 70 17.84 -15.94 13.25
CA ILE A 70 17.87 -16.92 14.32
C ILE A 70 19.20 -17.67 14.31
N LEU A 71 19.86 -17.74 15.46
CA LEU A 71 20.90 -18.72 15.77
C LEU A 71 20.22 -19.92 16.43
N LEU A 72 20.06 -21.03 15.70
CA LEU A 72 19.21 -22.15 16.11
C LEU A 72 20.03 -23.39 16.43
N ASP A 73 20.03 -23.83 17.69
CA ASP A 73 20.59 -25.13 18.04
C ASP A 73 19.76 -26.30 17.50
N ILE A 74 20.42 -27.37 17.08
CA ILE A 74 19.74 -28.60 16.63
C ILE A 74 19.16 -29.37 17.83
N GLY A 75 19.86 -29.39 18.96
CA GLY A 75 19.59 -30.26 20.11
C GLY A 75 18.69 -29.65 21.17
N LEU A 76 17.57 -29.02 20.78
CA LEU A 76 16.62 -28.46 21.75
C LEU A 76 15.86 -29.56 22.53
N PRO A 77 15.39 -29.24 23.76
CA PRO A 77 14.78 -30.23 24.66
C PRO A 77 13.39 -30.70 24.22
N ASP A 78 12.69 -29.93 23.39
CA ASP A 78 11.31 -30.21 22.98
C ASP A 78 11.21 -30.75 21.54
N VAL A 79 11.84 -30.08 20.56
CA VAL A 79 11.80 -30.46 19.14
C VAL A 79 13.15 -30.20 18.50
N SER A 80 13.61 -31.07 17.60
CA SER A 80 14.84 -30.84 16.85
C SER A 80 14.80 -29.53 16.06
N GLY A 81 15.82 -28.69 16.18
CA GLY A 81 15.91 -27.42 15.43
C GLY A 81 15.86 -27.63 13.91
N LEU A 82 16.32 -28.79 13.43
CA LEU A 82 16.27 -29.17 12.02
C LEU A 82 14.83 -29.40 11.51
N GLU A 83 13.92 -29.81 12.39
CA GLU A 83 12.50 -30.02 12.07
C GLU A 83 11.72 -28.70 12.06
N LEU A 84 12.15 -27.71 12.84
CA LEU A 84 11.53 -26.37 12.91
C LEU A 84 11.87 -25.51 11.68
N LEU A 85 13.06 -25.69 11.12
CA LEU A 85 13.61 -24.83 10.07
C LEU A 85 12.67 -24.66 8.85
N PRO A 86 12.06 -25.71 8.27
CA PRO A 86 11.12 -25.55 7.16
C PRO A 86 9.85 -24.74 7.52
N GLU A 87 9.32 -24.93 8.73
CA GLU A 87 8.16 -24.18 9.23
C GLU A 87 8.50 -22.69 9.33
N LEU A 88 9.63 -22.38 9.97
CA LEU A 88 10.09 -21.00 10.16
C LEU A 88 10.31 -20.26 8.84
N LYS A 89 10.97 -20.91 7.88
CA LYS A 89 11.21 -20.32 6.55
C LYS A 89 9.95 -20.15 5.72
N LYS A 90 8.97 -21.04 5.87
CA LYS A 90 7.70 -20.96 5.14
C LYS A 90 6.84 -19.80 5.64
N GLU A 91 6.74 -19.64 6.95
CA GLU A 91 5.95 -18.57 7.56
C GLU A 91 6.65 -17.21 7.47
N ASN A 92 7.99 -17.21 7.52
CA ASN A 92 8.80 -16.01 7.49
C ASN A 92 9.89 -16.13 6.41
N PRO A 93 9.56 -15.90 5.11
CA PRO A 93 10.51 -16.05 4.01
C PRO A 93 11.76 -15.16 4.12
N ASP A 94 11.63 -14.05 4.85
CA ASP A 94 12.67 -13.05 5.03
C ASP A 94 13.53 -13.30 6.27
N LEU A 95 13.16 -14.27 7.10
CA LEU A 95 13.90 -14.63 8.31
C LEU A 95 15.16 -15.39 7.94
N ALA A 96 16.32 -14.90 8.38
CA ALA A 96 17.57 -15.63 8.24
C ALA A 96 17.71 -16.69 9.35
N VAL A 97 18.28 -17.85 9.04
CA VAL A 97 18.55 -18.89 10.04
C VAL A 97 19.95 -19.44 9.87
N ILE A 98 20.75 -19.37 10.94
CA ILE A 98 22.04 -20.04 11.05
C ILE A 98 21.87 -21.20 12.04
N MET A 99 22.19 -22.41 11.59
CA MET A 99 22.16 -23.59 12.47
C MET A 99 23.41 -23.66 13.32
N LEU A 100 23.25 -23.91 14.62
CA LEU A 100 24.32 -24.24 15.55
C LEU A 100 24.27 -25.73 15.81
N THR A 101 25.41 -26.43 15.65
CA THR A 101 25.43 -27.89 15.76
C THR A 101 26.66 -28.40 16.49
N ALA A 102 26.50 -29.39 17.35
CA ALA A 102 27.63 -30.14 17.91
C ALA A 102 28.16 -31.22 16.94
N VAL A 103 27.41 -31.52 15.88
CA VAL A 103 27.73 -32.60 14.94
C VAL A 103 28.54 -32.04 13.77
N THR A 104 29.68 -32.68 13.48
CA THR A 104 30.64 -32.24 12.45
C THR A 104 30.55 -33.04 11.15
N ASP A 105 29.52 -33.87 10.99
CA ASP A 105 29.38 -34.68 9.79
C ASP A 105 28.83 -33.83 8.63
N LEU A 106 29.37 -34.08 7.43
CA LEU A 106 29.02 -33.33 6.22
C LEU A 106 27.56 -33.56 5.81
N GLU A 107 26.99 -34.71 6.14
CA GLU A 107 25.63 -35.08 5.74
C GLU A 107 24.58 -34.21 6.45
N THR A 108 24.71 -34.05 7.77
CA THR A 108 23.88 -33.15 8.58
C THR A 108 24.02 -31.70 8.14
N ALA A 109 25.24 -31.24 7.85
CA ALA A 109 25.48 -29.90 7.34
C ALA A 109 24.75 -29.64 6.00
N LEU A 110 24.83 -30.61 5.08
CA LEU A 110 24.10 -30.53 3.81
C LEU A 110 22.58 -30.59 4.00
N ASP A 111 22.09 -31.38 4.95
CA ASP A 111 20.66 -31.46 5.25
C ASP A 111 20.12 -30.13 5.80
N CYS A 112 20.89 -29.44 6.66
CA CYS A 112 20.54 -28.10 7.15
C CYS A 112 20.32 -27.11 5.99
N ILE A 113 21.28 -27.05 5.05
CA ILE A 113 21.19 -26.15 3.89
C ILE A 113 20.02 -26.53 2.98
N ARG A 114 19.81 -27.84 2.73
CA ARG A 114 18.69 -28.33 1.90
C ARG A 114 17.32 -27.99 2.48
N ARG A 115 17.20 -27.95 3.80
CA ARG A 115 15.98 -27.57 4.52
C ARG A 115 15.78 -26.06 4.63
N GLY A 116 16.73 -25.26 4.15
CA GLY A 116 16.58 -23.82 4.01
C GLY A 116 17.41 -22.98 4.98
N ALA A 117 18.40 -23.56 5.69
CA ALA A 117 19.31 -22.76 6.50
C ALA A 117 20.16 -21.87 5.59
N ASP A 118 20.43 -20.64 6.04
CA ASP A 118 21.30 -19.72 5.30
C ASP A 118 22.77 -20.05 5.52
N ASP A 119 23.12 -20.62 6.67
CA ASP A 119 24.44 -21.14 7.01
C ASP A 119 24.38 -22.10 8.21
N TYR A 120 25.52 -22.72 8.54
CA TYR A 120 25.67 -23.54 9.75
C TYR A 120 27.04 -23.33 10.39
N LEU A 121 27.11 -23.45 11.71
CA LEU A 121 28.33 -23.33 12.50
C LEU A 121 28.44 -24.49 13.49
N THR A 122 29.62 -25.11 13.53
CA THR A 122 29.92 -26.20 14.46
C THR A 122 30.37 -25.67 15.81
N LYS A 123 29.89 -26.30 16.89
CA LYS A 123 30.35 -26.08 18.26
C LYS A 123 31.66 -26.85 18.49
N PRO A 124 32.68 -26.27 19.15
CA PRO A 124 32.70 -24.91 19.71
C PRO A 124 32.81 -23.83 18.63
N ILE A 125 31.97 -22.80 18.73
CA ILE A 125 31.87 -21.74 17.72
C ILE A 125 33.10 -20.84 17.80
N LYS A 126 33.75 -20.63 16.65
CA LYS A 126 34.73 -19.55 16.50
C LYS A 126 33.98 -18.24 16.30
N PHE A 127 34.07 -17.31 17.26
CA PHE A 127 33.37 -16.02 17.18
C PHE A 127 33.67 -15.22 15.90
N SER A 128 34.89 -15.32 15.38
CA SER A 128 35.25 -14.71 14.09
C SER A 128 34.44 -15.28 12.92
N ALA A 129 34.15 -16.59 12.94
CA ALA A 129 33.32 -17.24 11.92
C ALA A 129 31.85 -16.87 12.09
N LEU A 130 31.35 -16.80 13.34
CA LEU A 130 30.01 -16.32 13.64
C LEU A 130 29.78 -14.91 13.11
N LEU A 131 30.69 -13.99 13.41
CA LEU A 131 30.57 -12.60 12.97
C LEU A 131 30.59 -12.49 11.44
N ALA A 132 31.50 -13.20 10.77
CA ALA A 132 31.57 -13.20 9.31
C ALA A 132 30.28 -13.75 8.67
N SER A 133 29.74 -14.84 9.22
CA SER A 133 28.48 -15.45 8.78
C SER A 133 27.30 -14.49 8.97
N LEU A 134 27.16 -13.90 10.17
CA LEU A 134 26.12 -12.93 10.48
C LEU A 134 26.14 -11.73 9.53
N GLN A 135 27.30 -11.11 9.32
CA GLN A 135 27.43 -9.95 8.44
C GLN A 135 27.02 -10.29 7.01
N THR A 136 27.52 -11.40 6.47
CA THR A 136 27.22 -11.85 5.11
C THR A 136 25.73 -12.12 4.91
N ILE A 137 25.10 -12.82 5.86
CA ILE A 137 23.70 -13.23 5.75
C ILE A 137 22.76 -12.05 5.94
N LEU A 138 23.01 -11.19 6.94
CA LEU A 138 22.20 -10.00 7.18
C LEU A 138 22.30 -9.01 6.03
N GLU A 139 23.49 -8.83 5.45
CA GLU A 139 23.67 -7.98 4.27
C GLU A 139 22.89 -8.53 3.07
N LYS A 140 23.03 -9.83 2.77
CA LYS A 140 22.28 -10.49 1.69
C LYS A 140 20.76 -10.35 1.90
N ARG A 141 20.27 -10.64 3.11
CA ARG A 141 18.86 -10.50 3.49
C ARG A 141 18.36 -9.08 3.22
N ARG A 142 19.08 -8.07 3.74
CA ARG A 142 18.72 -6.66 3.56
C ARG A 142 18.66 -6.26 2.10
N LEU A 143 19.64 -6.69 1.29
CA LEU A 143 19.65 -6.43 -0.15
C LEU A 143 18.44 -7.06 -0.84
N THR A 144 18.08 -8.30 -0.50
CA THR A 144 16.92 -9.00 -1.07
C THR A 144 15.58 -8.33 -0.68
N ILE A 145 15.43 -7.88 0.57
CA ILE A 145 14.24 -7.15 1.02
C ILE A 145 14.14 -5.80 0.31
N ASN A 146 15.24 -5.04 0.27
CA ASN A 146 15.26 -3.73 -0.40
C ASN A 146 14.99 -3.85 -1.90
N ASN A 147 15.55 -4.86 -2.57
CA ASN A 147 15.29 -5.07 -3.99
C ASN A 147 13.79 -5.32 -4.27
N ARG A 148 13.14 -6.17 -3.47
CA ARG A 148 11.68 -6.39 -3.58
C ARG A 148 10.87 -5.12 -3.31
N ARG A 149 11.21 -4.35 -2.27
CA ARG A 149 10.57 -3.05 -1.99
C ARG A 149 10.73 -2.08 -3.17
N TYR A 150 11.93 -2.00 -3.76
CA TYR A 150 12.17 -1.15 -4.94
C TYR A 150 11.39 -1.60 -6.16
N GLN A 151 11.32 -2.91 -6.43
CA GLN A 151 10.54 -3.45 -7.54
C GLN A 151 9.05 -3.08 -7.39
N GLN A 152 8.48 -3.24 -6.20
CA GLN A 152 7.10 -2.85 -5.92
C GLN A 152 6.86 -1.34 -6.12
N GLN A 153 7.79 -0.49 -5.67
CA GLN A 153 7.68 0.96 -5.89
C GLN A 153 7.76 1.34 -7.37
N ILE A 154 8.66 0.70 -8.13
CA ILE A 154 8.78 0.93 -9.58
C ILE A 154 7.49 0.49 -10.29
N GLU A 155 6.93 -0.65 -9.91
CA GLU A 155 5.69 -1.17 -10.47
C GLU A 155 4.52 -0.21 -10.19
N GLN A 156 4.36 0.24 -8.95
CA GLN A 156 3.36 1.26 -8.59
C GLN A 156 3.56 2.57 -9.37
N ALA A 157 4.82 3.02 -9.52
CA ALA A 157 5.12 4.23 -10.26
C ALA A 157 4.84 4.07 -11.77
N ARG A 158 5.14 2.91 -12.35
CA ARG A 158 4.81 2.56 -13.73
C ARG A 158 3.30 2.54 -13.94
N PHE A 159 2.59 1.85 -13.06
CA PHE A 159 1.14 1.80 -13.05
C PHE A 159 0.53 3.21 -13.04
N ARG A 160 0.98 4.06 -12.11
CA ARG A 160 0.53 5.46 -12.02
C ARG A 160 0.80 6.25 -13.30
N ASN A 161 1.99 6.11 -13.90
CA ASN A 161 2.33 6.83 -15.13
C ASN A 161 1.51 6.35 -16.32
N GLN A 162 1.26 5.04 -16.41
CA GLN A 162 0.43 4.45 -17.46
C GLN A 162 -1.01 4.97 -17.36
N LEU A 163 -1.57 5.01 -16.15
CA LEU A 163 -2.89 5.59 -15.90
C LEU A 163 -2.96 7.07 -16.32
N LEU A 164 -1.95 7.88 -15.94
CA LEU A 164 -1.90 9.28 -16.34
C LEU A 164 -1.80 9.44 -17.86
N HIS A 165 -1.04 8.58 -18.53
CA HIS A 165 -0.91 8.60 -19.98
C HIS A 165 -2.22 8.26 -20.68
N GLU A 166 -2.91 7.22 -20.21
CA GLU A 166 -4.22 6.79 -20.72
C GLU A 166 -5.27 7.90 -20.55
N LEU A 167 -5.34 8.50 -19.36
CA LEU A 167 -6.21 9.66 -19.11
C LEU A 167 -5.87 10.84 -20.03
N THR A 168 -4.58 11.10 -20.28
CA THR A 168 -4.16 12.19 -21.18
C THR A 168 -4.60 11.93 -22.62
N LEU A 169 -4.47 10.68 -23.10
CA LEU A 169 -4.92 10.30 -24.43
C LEU A 169 -6.44 10.43 -24.56
N GLN A 170 -7.19 9.97 -23.54
CA GLN A 170 -8.65 10.11 -23.49
C GLN A 170 -9.10 11.58 -23.45
N MET A 171 -8.40 12.42 -22.70
CA MET A 171 -8.67 13.86 -22.69
C MET A 171 -8.46 14.45 -24.08
N ASN A 172 -7.38 14.08 -24.78
CA ASN A 172 -7.08 14.59 -26.12
C ASN A 172 -8.08 14.10 -27.17
N THR A 173 -8.57 12.85 -27.07
CA THR A 173 -9.60 12.32 -28.00
C THR A 173 -10.98 12.91 -27.72
N ALA A 174 -11.34 13.11 -26.45
CA ALA A 174 -12.55 13.85 -26.07
C ALA A 174 -12.51 15.32 -26.52
N TYR A 175 -11.33 15.95 -26.43
CA TYR A 175 -11.11 17.33 -26.91
C TYR A 175 -11.30 17.49 -28.42
N LEU A 176 -11.03 16.43 -29.19
CA LEU A 176 -11.14 16.44 -30.64
C LEU A 176 -12.52 16.00 -31.15
N GLY A 177 -13.43 15.54 -30.25
CA GLY A 177 -14.71 14.92 -30.62
C GLY A 177 -16.00 15.57 -30.10
N MET A 178 -15.97 16.43 -29.07
CA MET A 178 -17.19 16.81 -28.36
C MET A 178 -17.33 18.31 -28.09
N THR A 179 -18.53 18.84 -28.33
CA THR A 179 -18.98 20.21 -28.02
C THR A 179 -19.62 20.35 -26.63
N ASP A 180 -19.81 19.27 -25.85
CA ASP A 180 -20.50 19.32 -24.55
C ASP A 180 -19.67 18.83 -23.37
N LEU A 181 -19.73 19.62 -22.28
CA LEU A 181 -18.97 19.46 -21.04
C LEU A 181 -19.35 18.19 -20.26
N ASP A 182 -20.57 17.70 -20.43
CA ASP A 182 -21.14 16.59 -19.68
C ASP A 182 -20.47 15.25 -20.01
N GLU A 183 -20.11 15.01 -21.28
CA GLU A 183 -19.44 13.78 -21.71
C GLU A 183 -17.97 13.71 -21.24
N ILE A 184 -17.30 14.86 -21.14
CA ILE A 184 -15.94 14.97 -20.59
C ILE A 184 -15.95 14.62 -19.10
N LEU A 185 -16.91 15.15 -18.36
CA LEU A 185 -17.05 14.91 -16.92
C LEU A 185 -17.40 13.46 -16.63
N GLN A 186 -18.25 12.86 -17.46
CA GLN A 186 -18.63 11.45 -17.35
C GLN A 186 -17.44 10.52 -17.55
N ALA A 187 -16.60 10.77 -18.58
CA ALA A 187 -15.38 9.98 -18.80
C ALA A 187 -14.38 10.07 -17.63
N ILE A 188 -14.19 11.27 -17.06
CA ILE A 188 -13.32 11.47 -15.90
C ILE A 188 -13.82 10.70 -14.67
N LEU A 189 -15.13 10.75 -14.41
CA LEU A 189 -15.74 10.03 -13.29
C LEU A 189 -15.64 8.51 -13.47
N VAL A 190 -15.93 7.99 -14.67
CA VAL A 190 -15.77 6.56 -14.99
C VAL A 190 -14.32 6.12 -14.81
N GLY A 191 -13.34 6.89 -15.29
CA GLY A 191 -11.91 6.61 -15.11
C GLY A 191 -11.43 6.66 -13.65
N ILE A 192 -12.03 7.50 -12.80
CA ILE A 192 -11.76 7.54 -11.35
C ILE A 192 -12.35 6.32 -10.64
N THR A 193 -13.54 5.86 -11.07
CA THR A 193 -14.24 4.70 -10.49
C THR A 193 -13.76 3.35 -11.03
N ALA A 194 -13.08 3.33 -12.18
CA ALA A 194 -12.52 2.13 -12.79
C ALA A 194 -11.27 1.64 -12.02
N GLU A 195 -11.57 0.88 -10.96
CA GLU A 195 -10.81 -0.23 -10.37
C GLU A 195 -9.34 -0.12 -9.95
N GLN A 196 -8.59 0.97 -10.16
CA GLN A 196 -7.14 0.89 -9.85
C GLN A 196 -6.49 2.08 -9.13
N GLY A 197 -7.25 3.11 -8.71
CA GLY A 197 -6.65 4.29 -8.06
C GLY A 197 -7.19 4.64 -6.68
N LEU A 198 -8.51 4.63 -6.49
CA LEU A 198 -9.12 5.45 -5.44
C LEU A 198 -10.14 4.73 -4.55
N ARG A 199 -10.52 3.48 -4.84
CA ARG A 199 -11.48 2.66 -4.06
C ARG A 199 -12.82 3.37 -3.76
N PHE A 200 -13.23 4.33 -4.58
CA PHE A 200 -14.53 4.99 -4.41
C PHE A 200 -15.60 4.22 -5.17
N ASN A 201 -16.66 3.83 -4.46
CA ASN A 201 -17.78 3.09 -5.04
C ASN A 201 -18.76 4.00 -5.78
N ARG A 202 -18.78 5.29 -5.46
CA ARG A 202 -19.64 6.32 -6.06
C ARG A 202 -18.88 7.62 -6.24
N ALA A 203 -19.23 8.38 -7.26
CA ALA A 203 -18.68 9.71 -7.49
C ALA A 203 -19.78 10.69 -7.93
N PHE A 204 -19.73 11.89 -7.37
CA PHE A 204 -20.74 12.95 -7.56
C PHE A 204 -20.04 14.22 -8.02
N LEU A 205 -20.63 14.89 -9.00
CA LEU A 205 -20.22 16.19 -9.48
C LEU A 205 -21.26 17.25 -9.13
N ALA A 206 -20.81 18.33 -8.51
CA ALA A 206 -21.62 19.51 -8.28
C ALA A 206 -20.93 20.75 -8.84
N LEU A 207 -21.69 21.63 -9.49
CA LEU A 207 -21.22 22.86 -10.10
C LEU A 207 -21.99 24.06 -9.53
N PHE A 208 -21.33 25.21 -9.45
CA PHE A 208 -22.05 26.43 -9.18
C PHE A 208 -22.97 26.77 -10.36
N ASP A 209 -24.16 27.29 -10.06
CA ASP A 209 -25.06 27.86 -11.06
C ASP A 209 -24.38 29.03 -11.80
N GLU A 210 -24.98 29.47 -12.91
CA GLU A 210 -24.37 30.49 -13.78
C GLU A 210 -24.04 31.81 -13.05
N GLN A 211 -24.79 32.08 -11.98
CA GLN A 211 -24.72 33.28 -11.16
C GLN A 211 -23.83 33.11 -9.93
N GLY A 212 -23.33 31.90 -9.66
CA GLY A 212 -22.46 31.58 -8.52
C GLY A 212 -23.15 31.63 -7.16
N ARG A 213 -24.48 31.60 -7.12
CA ARG A 213 -25.31 31.73 -5.92
C ARG A 213 -25.61 30.40 -5.27
N GLU A 214 -25.65 29.32 -6.05
CA GLU A 214 -25.93 27.99 -5.54
C GLU A 214 -25.00 26.95 -6.14
N LEU A 215 -24.57 26.00 -5.31
CA LEU A 215 -23.88 24.78 -5.73
C LEU A 215 -24.95 23.70 -5.96
N VAL A 216 -25.03 23.21 -7.19
CA VAL A 216 -26.06 22.26 -7.65
C VAL A 216 -25.38 20.99 -8.13
N GLY A 217 -25.87 19.84 -7.69
CA GLY A 217 -25.43 18.54 -8.21
C GLY A 217 -25.84 18.36 -9.68
N LYS A 218 -24.91 17.86 -10.50
CA LYS A 218 -25.06 17.76 -11.96
C LYS A 218 -25.00 16.34 -12.48
N LEU A 219 -24.07 15.53 -11.96
CA LEU A 219 -23.82 14.20 -12.49
C LEU A 219 -23.40 13.25 -11.38
N ALA A 220 -23.84 12.01 -11.45
CA ALA A 220 -23.42 10.97 -10.53
C ALA A 220 -23.10 9.67 -11.26
N ILE A 221 -22.11 8.95 -10.76
CA ILE A 221 -21.70 7.65 -11.29
C ILE A 221 -21.50 6.69 -10.12
N GLY A 222 -22.10 5.50 -10.23
CA GLY A 222 -21.97 4.43 -9.24
C GLY A 222 -23.29 3.67 -9.04
N PRO A 223 -23.26 2.56 -8.29
CA PRO A 223 -24.42 1.71 -8.02
C PRO A 223 -25.36 2.38 -7.00
N GLY A 224 -26.66 2.11 -7.10
CA GLY A 224 -27.68 2.56 -6.14
C GLY A 224 -27.48 1.99 -4.74
N ASP A 225 -26.99 0.74 -4.68
CA ASP A 225 -26.73 -0.01 -3.44
C ASP A 225 -25.27 -0.54 -3.41
N ARG A 226 -24.72 -0.73 -2.20
CA ARG A 226 -23.41 -1.35 -1.95
C ARG A 226 -23.29 -2.75 -2.56
N ASP A 227 -24.37 -3.53 -2.54
CA ASP A 227 -24.37 -4.92 -3.00
C ASP A 227 -24.39 -5.05 -4.54
N ASP A 228 -24.95 -4.06 -5.26
CA ASP A 228 -24.98 -4.06 -6.73
C ASP A 228 -23.65 -3.62 -7.35
N GLY A 229 -22.93 -2.72 -6.68
CA GLY A 229 -21.55 -2.41 -7.06
C GLY A 229 -20.70 -3.65 -7.10
N ALA A 230 -20.68 -4.39 -5.99
CA ALA A 230 -19.90 -5.62 -5.88
C ALA A 230 -20.27 -6.64 -6.97
N ARG A 231 -21.54 -6.76 -7.38
CA ARG A 231 -21.98 -7.67 -8.46
C ARG A 231 -21.47 -7.22 -9.84
N ILE A 232 -21.63 -5.95 -10.19
CA ILE A 232 -21.18 -5.41 -11.49
C ILE A 232 -19.65 -5.52 -11.61
N TRP A 233 -18.92 -5.21 -10.52
CA TRP A 233 -17.46 -5.34 -10.48
C TRP A 233 -17.01 -6.82 -10.53
N ASN A 234 -17.74 -7.73 -9.88
CA ASN A 234 -17.45 -9.16 -9.97
C ASN A 234 -17.72 -9.74 -11.37
N ASP A 235 -18.72 -9.20 -12.08
CA ASP A 235 -19.01 -9.52 -13.48
C ASP A 235 -17.94 -8.97 -14.44
N ILE A 236 -17.40 -7.77 -14.18
CA ILE A 236 -16.28 -7.18 -14.93
C ILE A 236 -15.00 -8.03 -14.74
N ARG A 237 -14.71 -8.42 -13.49
CA ARG A 237 -13.57 -9.25 -13.11
C ARG A 237 -13.62 -10.66 -13.73
N THR A 238 -14.80 -11.24 -13.86
CA THR A 238 -14.96 -12.61 -14.38
C THR A 238 -15.02 -12.67 -15.91
N LYS A 239 -15.33 -11.55 -16.58
CA LYS A 239 -15.55 -11.51 -18.04
C LYS A 239 -14.46 -10.79 -18.84
N ASP A 240 -13.37 -10.33 -18.18
CA ASP A 240 -12.20 -9.70 -18.82
C ASP A 240 -12.59 -8.60 -19.84
N LEU A 241 -13.55 -7.76 -19.45
CA LEU A 241 -14.14 -6.75 -20.32
C LEU A 241 -13.21 -5.54 -20.43
N ARG A 242 -12.94 -5.09 -21.65
CA ARG A 242 -12.08 -3.91 -21.90
C ARG A 242 -12.90 -2.63 -21.65
N PHE A 243 -12.22 -1.54 -21.29
CA PHE A 243 -12.85 -0.24 -21.01
C PHE A 243 -13.74 0.26 -22.17
N GLU A 244 -13.34 -0.02 -23.42
CA GLU A 244 -14.11 0.28 -24.63
C GLU A 244 -15.49 -0.42 -24.67
N ASP A 245 -15.56 -1.66 -24.17
CA ASP A 245 -16.81 -2.44 -24.07
C ASP A 245 -17.71 -1.88 -22.96
N LEU A 246 -17.10 -1.33 -21.91
CA LEU A 246 -17.76 -0.67 -20.78
C LEU A 246 -18.41 0.64 -21.20
N ILE A 247 -17.67 1.49 -21.93
CA ILE A 247 -18.19 2.75 -22.49
C ILE A 247 -19.27 2.50 -23.53
N SER A 248 -19.12 1.47 -24.37
CA SER A 248 -20.13 1.11 -25.36
C SER A 248 -21.44 0.66 -24.71
N ARG A 249 -21.37 -0.12 -23.62
CA ARG A 249 -22.55 -0.49 -22.81
C ARG A 249 -23.16 0.70 -22.06
N ILE A 250 -22.34 1.63 -21.57
CA ILE A 250 -22.80 2.88 -20.92
C ILE A 250 -23.47 3.81 -21.94
N ARG A 251 -23.06 3.79 -23.21
CA ARG A 251 -23.73 4.52 -24.30
C ARG A 251 -25.02 3.85 -24.76
N GLU A 252 -25.07 2.52 -24.79
CA GLU A 252 -26.27 1.76 -25.20
C GLU A 252 -27.35 1.72 -24.11
N HIS A 253 -26.95 1.69 -22.83
CA HIS A 253 -27.85 1.88 -21.69
C HIS A 253 -27.70 3.32 -21.24
N SER A 254 -28.52 4.21 -21.79
CA SER A 254 -28.67 5.55 -21.27
C SER A 254 -28.98 5.51 -19.77
N PHE A 255 -27.94 5.58 -18.93
CA PHE A 255 -28.01 5.81 -17.48
C PHE A 255 -28.70 7.14 -17.12
N ILE A 256 -29.15 7.88 -18.14
CA ILE A 256 -30.01 9.06 -18.09
C ILE A 256 -31.38 8.69 -17.49
N ASP A 257 -31.87 7.46 -17.65
CA ASP A 257 -33.16 7.06 -17.06
C ASP A 257 -33.00 6.13 -15.85
N ASN A 258 -33.23 6.71 -14.66
CA ASN A 258 -33.56 6.04 -13.39
C ASN A 258 -32.47 5.21 -12.67
N SER A 259 -31.32 5.82 -12.34
CA SER A 259 -30.53 5.33 -11.20
C SER A 259 -30.89 6.11 -9.92
N GLU A 260 -30.99 5.42 -8.79
CA GLU A 260 -31.20 6.01 -7.46
C GLU A 260 -30.11 7.05 -7.12
N VAL A 261 -28.90 6.87 -7.66
CA VAL A 261 -27.75 7.75 -7.49
C VAL A 261 -27.89 9.09 -8.21
N ASN A 262 -28.58 9.12 -9.36
CA ASN A 262 -28.89 10.38 -10.05
C ASN A 262 -29.92 11.21 -9.28
N HIS A 263 -30.86 10.57 -8.58
CA HIS A 263 -31.78 11.28 -7.68
C HIS A 263 -31.04 11.92 -6.50
N ILE A 264 -30.03 11.22 -5.96
CA ILE A 264 -29.18 11.75 -4.88
C ILE A 264 -28.46 13.02 -5.31
N VAL A 265 -27.86 13.05 -6.51
CA VAL A 265 -27.12 14.24 -6.95
C VAL A 265 -28.04 15.39 -7.34
N GLN A 266 -29.19 15.10 -7.94
CA GLN A 266 -30.15 16.13 -8.30
C GLN A 266 -30.79 16.79 -7.07
N ALA A 267 -30.88 16.09 -5.94
CA ALA A 267 -31.33 16.66 -4.68
C ALA A 267 -30.26 17.49 -3.95
N LEU A 268 -29.00 17.49 -4.44
CA LEU A 268 -27.93 18.29 -3.84
C LEU A 268 -28.02 19.76 -4.28
N HIS A 269 -28.57 20.60 -3.39
CA HIS A 269 -28.62 22.05 -3.55
C HIS A 269 -28.06 22.73 -2.30
N VAL A 270 -27.03 23.55 -2.48
CA VAL A 270 -26.40 24.27 -1.36
C VAL A 270 -26.16 25.73 -1.73
N SER A 271 -26.78 26.64 -0.99
CA SER A 271 -26.56 28.08 -1.20
C SER A 271 -25.10 28.47 -0.91
N ALA A 272 -24.51 29.27 -1.80
CA ALA A 272 -23.14 29.77 -1.69
C ALA A 272 -22.91 30.67 -0.46
N ASP A 273 -23.99 31.19 0.14
CA ASP A 273 -23.95 32.01 1.35
C ASP A 273 -23.77 31.16 2.63
N GLN A 274 -23.99 29.85 2.54
CA GLN A 274 -23.74 28.91 3.63
C GLN A 274 -22.24 28.64 3.79
N SER A 275 -21.48 29.66 4.22
CA SER A 275 -20.02 29.62 4.44
C SER A 275 -19.53 28.58 5.46
N LYS A 276 -20.46 28.03 6.26
CA LYS A 276 -20.20 26.94 7.20
C LYS A 276 -20.44 25.55 6.59
N HIS A 277 -21.09 25.45 5.43
CA HIS A 277 -21.33 24.19 4.74
C HIS A 277 -20.02 23.62 4.19
N ILE A 278 -19.77 22.33 4.43
CA ILE A 278 -18.52 21.65 4.10
C ILE A 278 -18.16 21.77 2.61
N LEU A 279 -19.14 21.61 1.70
CA LEU A 279 -18.94 21.74 0.25
C LEU A 279 -18.57 23.17 -0.19
N ILE A 280 -19.27 24.18 0.34
CA ILE A 280 -19.00 25.60 0.03
C ILE A 280 -17.64 26.01 0.58
N ARG A 281 -17.28 25.53 1.77
CA ARG A 281 -15.98 25.80 2.37
C ARG A 281 -14.86 25.13 1.58
N ALA A 282 -15.01 23.86 1.21
CA ALA A 282 -14.06 23.18 0.33
C ALA A 282 -13.81 24.03 -0.92
N ALA A 283 -14.89 24.46 -1.60
CA ALA A 283 -14.83 25.27 -2.81
C ALA A 283 -14.14 26.63 -2.60
N ARG A 284 -14.49 27.36 -1.55
CA ARG A 284 -13.91 28.69 -1.24
C ARG A 284 -12.43 28.59 -0.84
N GLU A 285 -12.08 27.61 -0.02
CA GLU A 285 -10.70 27.42 0.48
C GLU A 285 -9.82 26.64 -0.51
N ARG A 286 -10.40 26.09 -1.59
CA ARG A 286 -9.73 25.19 -2.55
C ARG A 286 -8.98 24.05 -1.87
N ARG A 287 -9.56 23.50 -0.80
CA ARG A 287 -8.98 22.40 -0.03
C ARG A 287 -9.84 21.16 -0.14
N SER A 288 -9.18 20.01 -0.27
CA SER A 288 -9.86 18.73 -0.18
C SER A 288 -10.23 18.45 1.28
N ILE A 289 -11.44 17.95 1.50
CA ILE A 289 -11.92 17.61 2.84
C ILE A 289 -12.29 16.13 2.86
N GLN A 290 -11.77 15.39 3.83
CA GLN A 290 -12.06 13.99 4.03
C GLN A 290 -13.01 13.84 5.21
N VAL A 291 -14.09 13.08 5.00
CA VAL A 291 -15.07 12.70 6.02
C VAL A 291 -14.93 11.21 6.28
N ILE A 292 -14.79 10.82 7.55
CA ILE A 292 -14.67 9.43 7.99
C ILE A 292 -15.64 9.23 9.16
N ASN A 293 -16.54 8.25 9.05
CA ASN A 293 -17.56 7.94 10.06
C ASN A 293 -18.36 9.17 10.51
N GLY A 294 -18.78 9.99 9.54
CA GLY A 294 -19.55 11.22 9.74
C GLY A 294 -18.74 12.39 10.33
N LYS A 295 -17.43 12.23 10.55
CA LYS A 295 -16.57 13.23 11.18
C LYS A 295 -15.54 13.79 10.20
N SER A 296 -15.26 15.08 10.33
CA SER A 296 -14.18 15.75 9.61
C SER A 296 -13.60 16.88 10.45
N ALA A 297 -12.57 17.57 9.94
CA ALA A 297 -12.05 18.80 10.56
C ALA A 297 -13.12 19.90 10.70
N TRP A 298 -14.22 19.79 9.95
CA TRP A 298 -15.35 20.70 9.98
C TRP A 298 -16.68 19.96 10.26
N PRO A 299 -17.70 20.66 10.81
CA PRO A 299 -19.01 20.06 11.01
C PRO A 299 -19.59 19.55 9.69
N VAL A 300 -20.01 18.29 9.67
CA VAL A 300 -20.67 17.65 8.53
C VAL A 300 -22.17 17.79 8.73
N PRO A 301 -22.93 18.41 7.81
CA PRO A 301 -24.38 18.49 7.92
C PRO A 301 -25.02 17.09 7.94
N PRO A 302 -25.94 16.78 8.87
CA PRO A 302 -26.63 15.49 8.92
C PRO A 302 -27.43 15.23 7.63
N GLU A 303 -27.97 16.29 7.04
CA GLU A 303 -28.70 16.29 5.77
C GLU A 303 -27.81 15.79 4.62
N LEU A 304 -26.53 16.14 4.60
CA LEU A 304 -25.58 15.68 3.58
C LEU A 304 -25.24 14.20 3.74
N LEU A 305 -25.10 13.72 4.98
CA LEU A 305 -24.89 12.30 5.27
C LEU A 305 -26.11 11.45 4.87
N GLY A 306 -27.31 11.95 5.19
CA GLY A 306 -28.56 11.31 4.79
C GLY A 306 -28.77 11.31 3.27
N LEU A 307 -28.41 12.40 2.60
CA LEU A 307 -28.50 12.52 1.15
C LEU A 307 -27.56 11.55 0.43
N LEU A 308 -26.27 11.52 0.82
CA LEU A 308 -25.27 10.65 0.20
C LEU A 308 -25.42 9.17 0.60
N GLN A 309 -26.17 8.89 1.68
CA GLN A 309 -26.28 7.56 2.28
C GLN A 309 -24.90 6.92 2.57
N GLU A 310 -23.91 7.73 2.93
CA GLU A 310 -22.56 7.28 3.32
C GLU A 310 -22.03 8.12 4.47
N GLU A 311 -21.34 7.46 5.39
CA GLU A 311 -20.64 8.12 6.49
C GLU A 311 -19.19 8.47 6.14
N SER A 312 -18.65 7.97 5.03
CA SER A 312 -17.26 8.22 4.62
C SER A 312 -17.17 8.64 3.16
N PHE A 313 -16.64 9.83 2.90
CA PHE A 313 -16.48 10.39 1.56
C PHE A 313 -15.38 11.45 1.51
N VAL A 314 -14.96 11.81 0.30
CA VAL A 314 -13.96 12.86 0.07
C VAL A 314 -14.54 13.94 -0.82
N VAL A 315 -14.47 15.18 -0.37
CA VAL A 315 -14.79 16.37 -1.16
C VAL A 315 -13.51 16.87 -1.81
N ARG A 316 -13.47 16.86 -3.13
CA ARG A 316 -12.37 17.40 -3.94
C ARG A 316 -12.89 18.55 -4.77
N VAL A 317 -12.13 19.65 -4.76
CA VAL A 317 -12.41 20.81 -5.61
C VAL A 317 -11.52 20.74 -6.82
N THR A 318 -12.13 20.67 -7.99
CA THR A 318 -11.48 20.78 -9.28
C THR A 318 -11.95 22.07 -9.95
N GLY A 319 -11.01 22.92 -10.39
CA GLY A 319 -11.39 24.19 -11.00
C GLY A 319 -10.21 25.02 -11.47
N LEU A 320 -10.10 25.15 -12.79
CA LEU A 320 -9.53 26.32 -13.47
C LEU A 320 -10.51 27.50 -13.29
N SER A 321 -9.99 28.68 -13.02
CA SER A 321 -10.82 29.88 -12.87
C SER A 321 -11.36 30.36 -14.23
N LYS A 322 -12.54 31.00 -14.26
CA LYS A 322 -13.07 31.71 -15.45
C LYS A 322 -12.07 32.72 -16.04
N LYS A 323 -11.11 33.24 -15.25
CA LYS A 323 -10.02 34.12 -15.72
C LYS A 323 -9.01 33.39 -16.61
N GLU A 324 -8.79 32.10 -16.40
CA GLU A 324 -7.84 31.28 -17.17
C GLU A 324 -8.47 30.80 -18.48
N ILE A 325 -9.77 30.51 -18.50
CA ILE A 325 -10.52 30.15 -19.72
C ILE A 325 -10.59 31.33 -20.70
N LYS A 326 -10.78 32.56 -20.21
CA LYS A 326 -10.82 33.77 -21.06
C LYS A 326 -9.46 34.13 -21.68
N LYS A 327 -8.35 33.65 -21.10
CA LYS A 327 -6.99 33.83 -21.66
C LYS A 327 -6.66 32.85 -22.79
N LEU A 328 -7.40 31.74 -22.88
CA LEU A 328 -7.18 30.70 -23.89
C LEU A 328 -8.04 30.88 -25.16
N GLY A 329 -9.09 31.71 -25.10
CA GLY A 329 -9.94 32.05 -26.25
C GLY A 329 -9.73 33.46 -26.82
N GLY A 330 -8.65 34.13 -26.43
CA GLY A 330 -8.31 35.48 -26.88
C GLY A 330 -6.84 35.55 -27.27
N GLY A 331 -6.52 35.00 -28.43
CA GLY A 331 -5.23 35.04 -29.11
C GLY A 331 -5.43 34.74 -30.57
#